data_AF-A0A1Y5RUJ4-F1
#
_entry.id   AF-A0A1Y5RUJ4-F1
#
_cell.length_a   1.000
_cell.length_b   1.000
_cell.length_c   1.000
_cell.angle_alpha   90.00
_cell.angle_beta   90.00
_cell.angle_gamma   90.00
#
_symmetry.space_group_name_H-M   'P 1'
#
loop_
_entity.id
_entity.type
_entity.pdbx_description
1 polymer ?
#
loop_
_entity_poly.entity_id
_entity_poly.type
_entity_poly.pdbx_seq_one_letter_code
_entity_poly.pdbx_strand_id
1 'polypeptide(L)'
;MNLSEQAIEFLVGYITGNSGLSPYRSGPQLVDFFNRFGADDLYGNGFPSRHVYARERLANYNSTPKIKNIIEAAFDWSADSDREIEDHAFQFSRLLAPSGFKLRKDYQEGFIHNGMYVEGPVYFEVVPTEGRILTPPGYLLRNDNLRAHVSKANSRIDQSDYAGAISICYTLIESFLKLSLDELSEEYREGEGDIKKLYKQYSSAAGLAVSEQTDTVLKPLLSGLTSLVGGFYEVSNKASDRHAAKYSPNLHHAKLVVSLTFAFCEFLIESSRYRRKIAVH
;
A
#
# COMPACT_ATOMS: atom_id res chain seq x y z
N MET A 1 -9.77 0.62 10.16
CA MET A 1 -10.32 -0.74 10.39
C MET A 1 -11.15 -0.71 11.66
N ASN A 2 -12.37 -1.23 11.62
CA ASN A 2 -13.24 -1.34 12.79
C ASN A 2 -13.34 -2.81 13.21
N LEU A 3 -12.91 -3.13 14.42
CA LEU A 3 -12.89 -4.49 14.98
C LEU A 3 -14.21 -4.81 15.68
N SER A 4 -14.65 -6.07 15.57
CA SER A 4 -15.76 -6.60 16.37
C SER A 4 -15.35 -6.78 17.83
N GLU A 5 -16.32 -6.89 18.72
CA GLU A 5 -16.07 -7.17 20.14
C GLU A 5 -15.28 -8.48 20.33
N GLN A 6 -15.59 -9.52 19.55
CA GLN A 6 -14.87 -10.79 19.56
C GLN A 6 -13.40 -10.64 19.14
N ALA A 7 -13.12 -9.80 18.13
CA ALA A 7 -11.75 -9.52 17.71
C ALA A 7 -11.00 -8.72 18.78
N ILE A 8 -11.66 -7.78 19.45
CA ILE A 8 -11.08 -7.04 20.57
C ILE A 8 -10.76 -8.00 21.72
N GLU A 9 -11.67 -8.88 22.13
CA GLU A 9 -11.42 -9.85 23.21
C GLU A 9 -10.27 -10.81 22.89
N PHE A 10 -10.20 -11.28 21.65
CA PHE A 10 -9.06 -12.08 21.20
C PHE A 10 -7.75 -11.31 21.41
N LEU A 11 -7.68 -10.05 20.94
CA LEU A 11 -6.49 -9.22 21.10
C LEU A 11 -6.18 -8.90 22.56
N VAL A 12 -7.18 -8.69 23.42
CA VAL A 12 -6.95 -8.48 24.85
C VAL A 12 -6.24 -9.69 25.45
N GLY A 13 -6.75 -10.90 25.19
CA GLY A 13 -6.13 -12.14 25.64
C GLY A 13 -4.71 -12.32 25.08
N TYR A 14 -4.55 -12.03 23.78
CA TYR A 14 -3.30 -12.22 23.05
C TYR A 14 -2.23 -11.16 23.35
N ILE A 15 -2.59 -9.92 23.64
CA ILE A 15 -1.60 -8.88 24.01
C ILE A 15 -1.16 -9.07 25.46
N THR A 16 -2.10 -9.41 26.36
CA THR A 16 -1.79 -9.65 27.78
C THR A 16 -1.08 -10.98 28.03
N GLY A 17 -1.16 -11.93 27.09
CA GLY A 17 -0.72 -13.32 27.26
C GLY A 17 -1.63 -14.16 28.15
N ASN A 18 -2.81 -13.65 28.52
CA ASN A 18 -3.77 -14.37 29.36
C ASN A 18 -4.45 -15.54 28.64
N SER A 19 -4.47 -15.53 27.29
CA SER A 19 -5.01 -16.64 26.52
C SER A 19 -4.08 -17.86 26.50
N GLY A 20 -2.81 -17.70 26.90
CA GLY A 20 -1.78 -18.73 26.76
C GLY A 20 -1.27 -18.91 25.32
N LEU A 21 -1.79 -18.16 24.35
CA LEU A 21 -1.40 -18.22 22.93
C LEU A 21 -0.19 -17.33 22.60
N SER A 22 0.28 -16.53 23.56
CA SER A 22 1.35 -15.56 23.38
C SER A 22 2.07 -15.31 24.72
N PRO A 23 3.28 -14.74 24.70
CA PRO A 23 4.04 -14.47 25.91
C PRO A 23 3.31 -13.53 26.86
N TYR A 24 3.41 -13.83 28.14
CA TYR A 24 2.87 -12.99 29.21
C TYR A 24 3.50 -11.60 29.20
N ARG A 25 2.67 -10.55 29.26
CA ARG A 25 3.12 -9.18 29.53
C ARG A 25 2.66 -8.73 30.91
N SER A 26 3.61 -8.30 31.74
CA SER A 26 3.34 -7.65 33.03
C SER A 26 2.65 -6.29 32.84
N GLY A 27 2.15 -5.71 33.94
CA GLY A 27 1.53 -4.38 33.92
C GLY A 27 2.41 -3.28 33.29
N PRO A 28 3.69 -3.13 33.72
CA PRO A 28 4.62 -2.19 33.08
C PRO A 28 4.85 -2.49 31.59
N GLN A 29 5.05 -3.76 31.22
CA GLN A 29 5.27 -4.14 29.81
C GLN A 29 4.06 -3.87 28.92
N LEU A 30 2.84 -3.94 29.45
CA LEU A 30 1.63 -3.56 28.72
C LEU A 30 1.56 -2.05 28.50
N VAL A 31 1.90 -1.27 29.52
CA VAL A 31 2.00 0.19 29.39
C VAL A 31 3.05 0.55 28.33
N ASP A 32 4.24 -0.03 28.41
CA ASP A 32 5.30 0.17 27.40
C ASP A 32 4.83 -0.22 26.01
N PHE A 33 4.13 -1.36 25.87
CA PHE A 33 3.58 -1.82 24.60
C PHE A 33 2.67 -0.77 23.96
N PHE A 34 1.69 -0.23 24.71
CA PHE A 34 0.73 0.75 24.20
C PHE A 34 1.32 2.16 24.05
N ASN A 35 2.31 2.54 24.86
CA ASN A 35 3.00 3.82 24.77
C ASN A 35 3.73 3.99 23.43
N ARG A 36 4.24 2.90 22.82
CA ARG A 36 4.81 2.92 21.45
C ARG A 36 3.83 3.41 20.38
N PHE A 37 2.52 3.34 20.64
CA PHE A 37 1.47 3.79 19.73
C PHE A 37 0.88 5.14 20.16
N GLY A 38 1.52 5.85 21.08
CA GLY A 38 1.15 7.18 21.54
C GLY A 38 0.14 7.17 22.69
N ALA A 39 0.13 6.12 23.51
CA ALA A 39 -0.30 6.28 24.89
C ALA A 39 0.81 6.99 25.68
N ASP A 40 0.45 7.67 26.77
CA ASP A 40 1.38 8.35 27.66
C ASP A 40 1.02 8.00 29.11
N ASP A 41 0.92 6.70 29.35
CA ASP A 41 0.51 6.18 30.66
C ASP A 41 1.74 5.82 31.50
N LEU A 42 1.59 5.95 32.82
CA LEU A 42 2.57 5.50 33.81
C LEU A 42 1.96 4.40 34.66
N TYR A 43 2.67 3.27 34.77
CA TYR A 43 2.23 2.16 35.62
C TYR A 43 2.49 2.47 37.10
N GLY A 44 1.52 2.22 37.97
CA GLY A 44 1.64 2.53 39.40
C GLY A 44 0.46 2.10 40.27
N ASN A 45 0.39 2.64 41.49
CA ASN A 45 -0.69 2.34 42.42
C ASN A 45 -2.05 2.83 41.88
N GLY A 46 -3.08 1.99 41.99
CA GLY A 46 -4.41 2.28 41.47
C GLY A 46 -4.58 2.00 39.97
N PHE A 47 -3.56 1.44 39.30
CA PHE A 47 -3.65 1.08 37.90
C PHE A 47 -4.68 -0.04 37.67
N PRO A 48 -5.50 0.03 36.60
CA PRO A 48 -6.49 -1.00 36.30
C PRO A 48 -5.86 -2.39 36.09
N SER A 49 -6.69 -3.43 36.12
CA SER A 49 -6.22 -4.77 35.78
C SER A 49 -5.69 -4.80 34.34
N ARG A 50 -4.74 -5.69 34.05
CA ARG A 50 -4.13 -5.84 32.71
C ARG A 50 -5.18 -6.03 31.61
N HIS A 51 -6.23 -6.78 31.91
CA HIS A 51 -7.34 -7.04 30.99
C HIS A 51 -8.17 -5.79 30.73
N VAL A 52 -8.57 -5.07 31.80
CA VAL A 52 -9.33 -3.82 31.71
C VAL A 52 -8.52 -2.76 30.93
N TYR A 53 -7.25 -2.57 31.29
CA TYR A 53 -6.37 -1.62 30.63
C TYR A 53 -6.22 -1.90 29.13
N ALA A 54 -5.91 -3.16 28.76
CA ALA A 54 -5.74 -3.52 27.36
C ALA A 54 -7.04 -3.36 26.56
N ARG A 55 -8.19 -3.73 27.14
CA ARG A 55 -9.51 -3.55 26.49
C ARG A 55 -9.82 -2.07 26.25
N GLU A 56 -9.64 -1.22 27.26
CA GLU A 56 -9.88 0.22 27.13
C GLU A 56 -8.97 0.85 26.06
N ARG A 57 -7.69 0.47 26.03
CA ARG A 57 -6.76 0.95 25.00
C ARG A 57 -7.17 0.51 23.60
N LEU A 58 -7.50 -0.77 23.43
CA LEU A 58 -7.95 -1.30 22.14
C LEU A 58 -9.26 -0.64 21.67
N ALA A 59 -10.19 -0.38 22.60
CA ALA A 59 -11.42 0.35 22.29
C ALA A 59 -11.13 1.78 21.82
N ASN A 60 -10.21 2.50 22.48
CA ASN A 60 -9.81 3.85 22.10
C ASN A 60 -9.10 3.91 20.74
N TYR A 61 -8.33 2.88 20.39
CA TYR A 61 -7.65 2.80 19.10
C TYR A 61 -8.51 2.22 17.99
N ASN A 62 -9.63 1.56 18.31
CA ASN A 62 -10.51 0.99 17.32
C ASN A 62 -11.02 2.07 16.35
N SER A 63 -11.14 1.75 15.07
CA SER A 63 -11.45 2.70 13.99
C SER A 63 -10.39 3.79 13.73
N THR A 64 -9.24 3.78 14.40
CA THR A 64 -8.10 4.65 14.08
C THR A 64 -7.05 3.91 13.22
N PRO A 65 -6.15 4.61 12.51
CA PRO A 65 -5.04 3.96 11.80
C PRO A 65 -4.10 3.17 12.72
N LYS A 66 -4.01 3.52 14.01
CA LYS A 66 -3.11 2.91 14.98
C LYS A 66 -3.47 1.45 15.29
N ILE A 67 -4.74 1.07 15.18
CA ILE A 67 -5.17 -0.32 15.49
C ILE A 67 -4.47 -1.35 14.59
N LYS A 68 -4.16 -0.97 13.35
CA LYS A 68 -3.41 -1.81 12.43
C LYS A 68 -2.04 -2.16 12.99
N ASN A 69 -1.27 -1.14 13.36
CA ASN A 69 0.09 -1.30 13.87
C ASN A 69 0.10 -2.04 15.22
N ILE A 70 -0.92 -1.84 16.06
CA ILE A 70 -1.08 -2.58 17.32
C ILE A 70 -1.26 -4.08 17.06
N ILE A 71 -2.08 -4.46 16.07
CA ILE A 71 -2.27 -5.86 15.69
C ILE A 71 -0.95 -6.43 15.18
N GLU A 72 -0.29 -5.78 14.24
CA GLU A 72 0.98 -6.27 13.67
C GLU A 72 2.02 -6.50 14.77
N ALA A 73 2.16 -5.55 15.70
CA ALA A 73 3.07 -5.68 16.84
C ALA A 73 2.62 -6.70 17.90
N ALA A 74 1.34 -7.06 17.97
CA ALA A 74 0.86 -8.11 18.86
C ALA A 74 1.34 -9.49 18.41
N PHE A 75 1.45 -9.69 17.09
CA PHE A 75 1.96 -10.91 16.44
C PHE A 75 3.48 -10.89 16.21
N ASP A 76 4.16 -9.80 16.57
CA ASP A 76 5.62 -9.64 16.47
C ASP A 76 6.30 -10.16 17.74
N TRP A 77 6.38 -11.48 17.86
CA TRP A 77 7.12 -12.17 18.91
C TRP A 77 7.66 -13.51 18.39
N SER A 78 8.72 -14.02 19.00
CA SER A 78 9.34 -15.29 18.58
C SER A 78 8.67 -16.47 19.26
N ALA A 79 8.09 -17.38 18.46
CA ALA A 79 7.66 -18.69 18.93
C ALA A 79 8.77 -19.74 18.77
N ASP A 80 8.56 -20.90 19.39
CA ASP A 80 9.42 -22.07 19.23
C ASP A 80 9.27 -22.68 17.81
N SER A 81 8.14 -22.43 17.16
CA SER A 81 7.87 -22.80 15.77
C SER A 81 6.98 -21.77 15.07
N ASP A 82 7.31 -21.44 13.81
CA ASP A 82 6.48 -20.59 12.95
C ASP A 82 5.04 -21.09 12.82
N ARG A 83 4.82 -22.41 12.88
CA ARG A 83 3.48 -23.02 12.75
C ARG A 83 2.51 -22.56 13.83
N GLU A 84 2.98 -22.32 15.04
CA GLU A 84 2.13 -21.91 16.16
C GLU A 84 1.59 -20.49 15.94
N ILE A 85 2.45 -19.57 15.51
CA ILE A 85 2.03 -18.19 15.21
C ILE A 85 1.14 -18.16 13.97
N GLU A 86 1.42 -18.99 12.96
CA GLU A 86 0.55 -19.14 11.79
C GLU A 86 -0.88 -19.54 12.16
N ASP A 87 -1.05 -20.51 13.07
CA ASP A 87 -2.37 -20.94 13.54
C ASP A 87 -3.10 -19.83 14.28
N HIS A 88 -2.40 -19.07 15.14
CA HIS A 88 -2.97 -17.91 15.82
C HIS A 88 -3.37 -16.81 14.83
N ALA A 89 -2.50 -16.54 13.83
CA ALA A 89 -2.76 -15.55 12.80
C ALA A 89 -3.93 -15.94 11.91
N PHE A 90 -4.09 -17.24 11.62
CA PHE A 90 -5.25 -17.77 10.92
C PHE A 90 -6.54 -17.58 11.72
N GLN A 91 -6.53 -17.95 13.01
CA GLN A 91 -7.69 -17.76 13.90
C GLN A 91 -8.11 -16.29 13.96
N PHE A 92 -7.15 -15.39 14.15
CA PHE A 92 -7.44 -13.96 14.19
C PHE A 92 -7.90 -13.41 12.84
N SER A 93 -7.33 -13.89 11.72
CA SER A 93 -7.77 -13.51 10.37
C SER A 93 -9.24 -13.83 10.12
N ARG A 94 -9.78 -14.91 10.69
CA ARG A 94 -11.22 -15.22 10.61
C ARG A 94 -12.08 -14.17 11.32
N LEU A 95 -11.57 -13.59 12.41
CA LEU A 95 -12.24 -12.52 13.15
C LEU A 95 -12.12 -11.15 12.44
N LEU A 96 -11.04 -10.94 11.68
CA LEU A 96 -10.83 -9.75 10.85
C LEU A 96 -11.61 -9.77 9.53
N ALA A 97 -11.93 -10.96 9.01
CA ALA A 97 -12.53 -11.12 7.69
C ALA A 97 -13.84 -10.32 7.50
N PRO A 98 -14.78 -10.26 8.47
CA PRO A 98 -15.97 -9.42 8.36
C PRO A 98 -15.66 -7.92 8.22
N SER A 99 -14.52 -7.48 8.75
CA SER A 99 -14.03 -6.10 8.62
C SER A 99 -13.24 -5.87 7.33
N GLY A 100 -13.10 -6.90 6.47
CA GLY A 100 -12.40 -6.82 5.19
C GLY A 100 -10.88 -6.96 5.28
N PHE A 101 -10.33 -7.46 6.39
CA PHE A 101 -8.89 -7.62 6.59
C PHE A 101 -8.49 -9.05 6.94
N LYS A 102 -7.20 -9.36 6.79
CA LYS A 102 -6.55 -10.59 7.24
C LYS A 102 -5.10 -10.32 7.63
N LEU A 103 -4.49 -11.25 8.36
CA LEU A 103 -3.05 -11.29 8.53
C LEU A 103 -2.42 -12.03 7.35
N ARG A 104 -1.35 -11.45 6.80
CA ARG A 104 -0.52 -12.07 5.78
C ARG A 104 0.87 -12.31 6.36
N LYS A 105 1.33 -13.56 6.25
CA LYS A 105 2.71 -13.96 6.54
C LYS A 105 3.68 -13.34 5.53
N ASP A 106 4.79 -12.81 6.01
CA ASP A 106 5.94 -12.37 5.21
C ASP A 106 7.23 -12.62 6.01
N TYR A 107 8.39 -12.39 5.40
CA TYR A 107 9.70 -12.65 6.02
C TYR A 107 10.54 -11.39 6.08
N GLN A 108 11.18 -11.15 7.22
CA GLN A 108 12.24 -10.15 7.31
C GLN A 108 13.43 -10.58 6.43
N GLU A 109 14.36 -9.64 6.20
CA GLU A 109 15.57 -9.92 5.43
C GLU A 109 16.35 -11.07 6.09
N GLY A 110 16.61 -12.12 5.32
CA GLY A 110 17.39 -13.27 5.76
C GLY A 110 18.89 -13.00 5.74
N PHE A 111 19.67 -14.03 6.07
CA PHE A 111 21.12 -13.94 6.11
C PHE A 111 21.78 -15.18 5.52
N ILE A 112 23.05 -15.06 5.13
CA ILE A 112 23.82 -16.19 4.62
C ILE A 112 24.52 -16.88 5.79
N HIS A 113 24.34 -18.20 5.91
CA HIS A 113 25.07 -19.04 6.84
C HIS A 113 25.60 -20.29 6.12
N ASN A 114 26.91 -20.53 6.19
CA ASN A 114 27.60 -21.63 5.51
C ASN A 114 27.29 -21.74 4.01
N GLY A 115 27.20 -20.59 3.32
CA GLY A 115 26.92 -20.53 1.87
C GLY A 115 25.46 -20.81 1.49
N MET A 116 24.57 -21.00 2.47
CA MET A 116 23.13 -21.14 2.25
C MET A 116 22.39 -19.92 2.76
N TYR A 117 21.32 -19.53 2.07
CA TYR A 117 20.40 -18.50 2.54
C TYR A 117 19.51 -19.08 3.64
N VAL A 118 19.49 -18.40 4.79
CA VAL A 118 18.60 -18.65 5.91
C VAL A 118 17.53 -17.57 5.87
N GLU A 119 16.26 -17.99 5.82
CA GLU A 119 15.12 -17.06 5.86
C GLU A 119 15.15 -16.21 7.13
N GLY A 120 14.79 -14.93 7.00
CA GLY A 120 14.68 -14.03 8.13
C GLY A 120 13.44 -14.35 8.98
N PRO A 121 13.32 -13.76 10.18
CA PRO A 121 12.16 -13.96 11.04
C PRO A 121 10.83 -13.70 10.34
N VAL A 122 9.84 -14.53 10.63
CA VAL A 122 8.47 -14.35 10.16
C VAL A 122 7.86 -13.13 10.82
N TYR A 123 7.09 -12.36 10.05
CA TYR A 123 6.22 -11.34 10.60
C TYR A 123 4.86 -11.33 9.89
N PHE A 124 3.87 -10.72 10.52
CA PHE A 124 2.51 -10.66 10.01
C PHE A 124 2.08 -9.23 9.78
N GLU A 125 1.54 -8.97 8.58
CA GLU A 125 0.98 -7.68 8.21
C GLU A 125 -0.53 -7.77 8.11
N VAL A 126 -1.23 -6.75 8.61
CA VAL A 126 -2.66 -6.60 8.36
C VAL A 126 -2.84 -6.06 6.95
N VAL A 127 -3.48 -6.86 6.11
CA VAL A 127 -3.77 -6.52 4.72
C VAL A 127 -5.27 -6.66 4.44
N PRO A 128 -5.82 -5.93 3.47
CA PRO A 128 -7.17 -6.19 2.98
C PRO A 128 -7.33 -7.66 2.52
N THR A 129 -8.48 -8.26 2.81
CA THR A 129 -8.80 -9.65 2.43
C THR A 129 -8.76 -9.81 0.92
N GLU A 130 -9.26 -8.80 0.21
CA GLU A 130 -9.18 -8.72 -1.24
C GLU A 130 -7.80 -8.18 -1.65
N GLY A 131 -7.06 -8.96 -2.44
CA GLY A 131 -5.64 -8.80 -2.74
C GLY A 131 -5.10 -7.38 -2.92
N ARG A 132 -3.87 -7.17 -2.46
CA ARG A 132 -3.07 -5.97 -2.66
C ARG A 132 -3.13 -5.53 -4.13
N ILE A 133 -3.26 -4.22 -4.32
CA ILE A 133 -2.81 -3.56 -5.54
C ILE A 133 -1.31 -3.88 -5.68
N LEU A 134 -0.82 -4.02 -6.91
CA LEU A 134 0.61 -4.18 -7.19
C LEU A 134 1.47 -3.29 -6.28
N THR A 135 2.60 -3.80 -5.80
CA THR A 135 3.54 -3.00 -4.99
C THR A 135 3.92 -1.75 -5.78
N PRO A 136 3.78 -0.53 -5.22
CA PRO A 136 4.14 0.69 -5.93
C PRO A 136 5.63 0.66 -6.33
N PRO A 137 5.96 1.08 -7.55
CA PRO A 137 7.32 1.37 -8.00
C PRO A 137 8.17 2.11 -6.96
N GLY A 138 9.38 1.62 -6.71
CA GLY A 138 10.27 2.22 -5.71
C GLY A 138 10.60 3.69 -6.00
N TYR A 139 10.65 4.08 -7.28
CA TYR A 139 10.85 5.49 -7.66
C TYR A 139 9.69 6.40 -7.24
N LEU A 140 8.44 5.94 -7.38
CA LEU A 140 7.27 6.74 -6.95
C LEU A 140 7.30 7.01 -5.44
N LEU A 141 7.96 6.15 -4.67
CA LEU A 141 8.10 6.31 -3.22
C LEU A 141 9.23 7.28 -2.83
N ARG A 142 10.19 7.56 -3.73
CA ARG A 142 11.33 8.46 -3.45
C ARG A 142 10.97 9.93 -3.58
N ASN A 143 10.00 10.27 -4.42
CA ASN A 143 9.50 11.64 -4.56
C ASN A 143 8.32 11.86 -3.61
N ASP A 144 8.35 12.91 -2.79
CA ASP A 144 7.35 13.17 -1.76
C ASP A 144 5.94 13.40 -2.32
N ASN A 145 5.83 14.11 -3.44
CA ASN A 145 4.54 14.37 -4.10
C ASN A 145 3.96 13.08 -4.67
N LEU A 146 4.76 12.30 -5.39
CA LEU A 146 4.32 11.01 -5.96
C LEU A 146 3.96 10.01 -4.86
N ARG A 147 4.77 9.92 -3.79
CA ARG A 147 4.51 9.06 -2.63
C ARG A 147 3.19 9.45 -1.95
N ALA A 148 2.92 10.74 -1.82
CA ALA A 148 1.65 11.22 -1.27
C ALA A 148 0.45 10.81 -2.14
N HIS A 149 0.57 10.86 -3.48
CA HIS A 149 -0.48 10.38 -4.37
C HIS A 149 -0.67 8.86 -4.29
N VAL A 150 0.41 8.07 -4.23
CA VAL A 150 0.34 6.62 -4.03
C VAL A 150 -0.39 6.28 -2.71
N SER A 151 -0.01 6.92 -1.62
CA SER A 151 -0.64 6.73 -0.31
C SER A 151 -2.13 7.12 -0.34
N LYS A 152 -2.48 8.24 -0.96
CA LYS A 152 -3.87 8.68 -1.14
C LYS A 152 -4.67 7.69 -1.98
N ALA A 153 -4.14 7.18 -3.09
CA ALA A 153 -4.85 6.22 -3.95
C ALA A 153 -5.19 4.94 -3.17
N ASN A 154 -4.22 4.39 -2.44
CA ASN A 154 -4.43 3.20 -1.60
C ASN A 154 -5.43 3.48 -0.48
N SER A 155 -5.31 4.60 0.22
CA SER A 155 -6.25 4.98 1.27
C SER A 155 -7.69 5.13 0.76
N ARG A 156 -7.88 5.59 -0.49
CA ARG A 156 -9.21 5.72 -1.11
C ARG A 156 -9.82 4.35 -1.42
N ILE A 157 -9.00 3.39 -1.86
CA ILE A 157 -9.41 1.98 -2.03
C ILE A 157 -9.87 1.40 -0.69
N ASP A 158 -9.10 1.60 0.36
CA ASP A 158 -9.42 1.11 1.71
C ASP A 158 -10.72 1.72 2.28
N GLN A 159 -11.07 2.92 1.84
CA GLN A 159 -12.28 3.65 2.22
C GLN A 159 -13.49 3.37 1.30
N SER A 160 -13.35 2.45 0.34
CA SER A 160 -14.34 2.19 -0.71
C SER A 160 -14.67 3.41 -1.59
N ASP A 161 -13.82 4.45 -1.58
CA ASP A 161 -13.91 5.62 -2.46
C ASP A 161 -13.20 5.32 -3.79
N TYR A 162 -13.82 4.46 -4.59
CA TYR A 162 -13.25 3.96 -5.84
C TYR A 162 -13.08 5.04 -6.91
N ALA A 163 -14.03 5.97 -7.00
CA ALA A 163 -13.94 7.12 -7.89
C ALA A 163 -12.81 8.07 -7.47
N GLY A 164 -12.67 8.31 -6.17
CA GLY A 164 -11.55 9.07 -5.60
C GLY A 164 -10.20 8.41 -5.88
N ALA A 165 -10.09 7.08 -5.76
CA ALA A 165 -8.86 6.37 -6.10
C ALA A 165 -8.45 6.56 -7.57
N ILE A 166 -9.40 6.42 -8.50
CA ILE A 166 -9.19 6.66 -9.94
C ILE A 166 -8.76 8.10 -10.21
N SER A 167 -9.40 9.08 -9.56
CA SER A 167 -9.05 10.49 -9.70
C SER A 167 -7.61 10.76 -9.23
N ILE A 168 -7.18 10.13 -8.12
CA ILE A 168 -5.80 10.25 -7.64
C ILE A 168 -4.80 9.60 -8.60
N CYS A 169 -5.14 8.49 -9.26
CA CYS A 169 -4.29 7.90 -10.29
C CYS A 169 -4.06 8.86 -11.46
N TYR A 170 -5.08 9.60 -11.89
CA TYR A 170 -4.92 10.62 -12.92
C TYR A 170 -3.89 11.69 -12.49
N THR A 171 -4.05 12.24 -11.28
CA THR A 171 -3.11 13.23 -10.75
C THR A 171 -1.70 12.67 -10.57
N LEU A 172 -1.58 11.40 -10.18
CA LEU A 172 -0.30 10.70 -10.07
C LEU A 172 0.39 10.60 -11.44
N ILE A 173 -0.33 10.19 -12.49
CA ILE A 173 0.20 10.11 -13.86
C ILE A 173 0.61 11.49 -14.37
N GLU A 174 -0.22 12.51 -14.16
CA GLU A 174 0.09 13.89 -14.54
C GLU A 174 1.38 14.38 -13.87
N SER A 175 1.47 14.24 -12.55
CA SER A 175 2.65 14.66 -11.77
C SER A 175 3.90 13.88 -12.19
N PHE A 176 3.75 12.58 -12.42
CA PHE A 176 4.83 11.72 -12.88
C PHE A 176 5.35 12.12 -14.27
N LEU A 177 4.45 12.39 -15.23
CA LEU A 177 4.82 12.79 -16.58
C LEU A 177 5.51 14.15 -16.60
N LYS A 178 5.00 15.12 -15.81
CA LYS A 178 5.62 16.45 -15.64
C LYS A 178 7.05 16.34 -15.10
N LEU A 179 7.24 15.62 -13.99
CA LEU A 179 8.56 15.36 -13.43
C LEU A 179 9.49 14.63 -14.42
N SER A 180 8.95 13.69 -15.19
CA SER A 180 9.74 12.95 -16.17
C SER A 180 10.15 13.81 -17.38
N LEU A 181 9.34 14.80 -17.77
CA LEU A 181 9.68 15.79 -18.79
C LEU A 181 10.73 16.78 -18.27
N ASP A 182 10.61 17.22 -17.02
CA ASP A 182 11.62 18.05 -16.35
C ASP A 182 12.99 17.35 -16.32
N GLU A 183 13.01 16.05 -15.98
CA GLU A 183 14.24 15.23 -16.03
C GLU A 183 14.87 15.14 -17.44
N LEU A 184 14.06 15.30 -18.49
CA LEU A 184 14.51 15.30 -19.89
C LEU A 184 14.78 16.72 -20.42
N SER A 185 14.63 17.76 -19.59
CA SER A 185 14.75 19.17 -19.99
C SER A 185 13.76 19.58 -21.11
N GLU A 186 12.57 18.97 -21.11
CA GLU A 186 11.51 19.25 -22.07
C GLU A 186 10.49 20.24 -21.50
N GLU A 187 10.25 21.35 -22.21
CA GLU A 187 9.26 22.33 -21.79
C GLU A 187 7.82 21.83 -22.00
N TYR A 188 7.01 21.94 -20.96
CA TYR A 188 5.56 21.78 -21.03
C TYR A 188 4.85 22.99 -20.45
N ARG A 189 3.56 23.14 -20.76
CA ARG A 189 2.76 24.20 -20.14
C ARG A 189 2.38 23.75 -18.73
N GLU A 190 2.73 24.51 -17.71
CA GLU A 190 2.39 24.21 -16.31
C GLU A 190 0.89 23.90 -16.10
N GLY A 191 0.03 24.66 -16.79
CA GLY A 191 -1.42 24.45 -16.79
C GLY A 191 -1.94 23.31 -17.68
N GLU A 192 -1.06 22.55 -18.36
CA GLU A 192 -1.47 21.38 -19.14
C GLU A 192 -1.85 20.24 -18.21
N GLY A 193 -3.16 20.07 -18.01
CA GLY A 193 -3.73 18.97 -17.25
C GLY A 193 -4.12 17.77 -18.11
N ASP A 194 -3.99 17.82 -19.44
CA ASP A 194 -4.33 16.70 -20.32
C ASP A 194 -3.16 15.70 -20.41
N ILE A 195 -3.27 14.60 -19.65
CA ILE A 195 -2.26 13.53 -19.62
C ILE A 195 -2.00 12.92 -21.01
N LYS A 196 -2.94 13.00 -21.96
CA LYS A 196 -2.73 12.50 -23.33
C LYS A 196 -1.67 13.32 -24.05
N LYS A 197 -1.69 14.64 -23.88
CA LYS A 197 -0.70 15.54 -24.49
C LYS A 197 0.66 15.42 -23.79
N LEU A 198 0.67 15.39 -22.46
CA LEU A 198 1.89 15.19 -21.68
C LEU A 198 2.57 13.88 -22.07
N TYR A 199 1.82 12.78 -22.19
CA TYR A 199 2.38 11.50 -22.60
C TYR A 199 2.87 11.53 -24.05
N LYS A 200 2.15 12.19 -24.96
CA LYS A 200 2.63 12.36 -26.35
C LYS A 200 3.98 13.07 -26.39
N GLN A 201 4.14 14.17 -25.65
CA GLN A 201 5.42 14.87 -25.52
C GLN A 201 6.50 13.97 -24.91
N TYR A 202 6.19 13.32 -23.77
CA TYR A 202 7.13 12.43 -23.10
C TYR A 202 7.57 11.28 -24.00
N SER A 203 6.64 10.60 -24.67
CA SER A 203 6.95 9.47 -25.55
C SER A 203 7.84 9.89 -26.73
N SER A 204 7.68 11.10 -27.26
CA SER A 204 8.58 11.64 -28.29
C SER A 204 9.98 11.90 -27.74
N ALA A 205 10.10 12.65 -26.65
CA ALA A 205 11.39 13.02 -26.04
C ALA A 205 12.14 11.80 -25.49
N ALA A 206 11.41 10.92 -24.83
CA ALA A 206 11.90 9.65 -24.34
C ALA A 206 11.95 8.59 -25.44
N GLY A 207 11.85 8.89 -26.75
CA GLY A 207 11.97 7.93 -27.86
C GLY A 207 11.15 6.64 -27.74
N LEU A 208 9.99 6.69 -27.10
CA LEU A 208 8.99 5.61 -27.04
C LEU A 208 7.91 5.76 -28.12
N ALA A 209 7.91 6.89 -28.84
CA ALA A 209 7.03 7.11 -29.97
C ALA A 209 7.27 6.05 -31.06
N VAL A 210 6.20 5.40 -31.50
CA VAL A 210 6.26 4.39 -32.55
C VAL A 210 6.66 5.04 -33.88
N SER A 211 7.71 4.51 -34.50
CA SER A 211 8.23 4.95 -35.80
C SER A 211 8.44 3.77 -36.75
N GLU A 212 8.92 4.04 -37.96
CA GLU A 212 9.30 3.00 -38.92
C GLU A 212 10.41 2.09 -38.38
N GLN A 213 11.35 2.67 -37.62
CA GLN A 213 12.52 2.01 -37.04
C GLN A 213 12.21 1.21 -35.76
N THR A 214 11.01 1.38 -35.18
CA THR A 214 10.58 0.57 -34.05
C THR A 214 10.42 -0.89 -34.45
N ASP A 215 10.92 -1.82 -33.64
CA ASP A 215 10.74 -3.26 -33.83
C ASP A 215 9.24 -3.58 -33.99
N THR A 216 8.90 -4.32 -35.07
CA THR A 216 7.52 -4.68 -35.42
C THR A 216 6.80 -5.42 -34.31
N VAL A 217 7.51 -6.22 -33.51
CA VAL A 217 6.96 -6.98 -32.37
C VAL A 217 6.58 -6.05 -31.22
N LEU A 218 7.27 -4.92 -31.06
CA LEU A 218 7.03 -3.95 -29.98
C LEU A 218 6.00 -2.88 -30.33
N LYS A 219 5.76 -2.60 -31.62
CA LYS A 219 4.79 -1.56 -32.06
C LYS A 219 3.41 -1.68 -31.40
N PRO A 220 2.79 -2.88 -31.27
CA PRO A 220 1.48 -3.00 -30.63
C PRO A 220 1.50 -2.63 -29.14
N LEU A 221 2.57 -2.98 -28.42
CA LEU A 221 2.71 -2.69 -26.98
C LEU A 221 2.88 -1.18 -26.75
N LEU A 222 3.77 -0.54 -27.51
CA LEU A 222 4.00 0.91 -27.42
C LEU A 222 2.76 1.73 -27.85
N SER A 223 2.05 1.29 -28.89
CA SER A 223 0.75 1.88 -29.27
C SER A 223 -0.28 1.68 -28.15
N GLY A 224 -0.27 0.51 -27.52
CA GLY A 224 -1.11 0.17 -26.38
C GLY A 224 -0.95 1.10 -25.19
N LEU A 225 0.26 1.61 -24.92
CA LEU A 225 0.50 2.62 -23.88
C LEU A 225 -0.24 3.94 -24.18
N THR A 226 -0.27 4.36 -25.45
CA THR A 226 -1.04 5.56 -25.86
C THR A 226 -2.53 5.36 -25.63
N SER A 227 -3.05 4.19 -26.02
CA SER A 227 -4.45 3.81 -25.77
C SER A 227 -4.77 3.73 -24.27
N LEU A 228 -3.83 3.23 -23.47
CA LEU A 228 -3.96 3.13 -22.01
C LEU A 228 -4.07 4.51 -21.36
N VAL A 229 -3.26 5.49 -21.76
CA VAL A 229 -3.36 6.89 -21.28
C VAL A 229 -4.70 7.50 -21.67
N GLY A 230 -5.20 7.22 -22.87
CA GLY A 230 -6.57 7.59 -23.27
C GLY A 230 -7.63 6.96 -22.35
N GLY A 231 -7.46 5.69 -22.00
CA GLY A 231 -8.32 4.98 -21.05
C GLY A 231 -8.32 5.61 -19.65
N PHE A 232 -7.15 5.98 -19.11
CA PHE A 232 -7.04 6.69 -17.83
C PHE A 232 -7.76 8.04 -17.85
N TYR A 233 -7.64 8.79 -18.95
CA TYR A 233 -8.33 10.06 -19.11
C TYR A 233 -9.85 9.88 -19.09
N GLU A 234 -10.37 8.95 -19.88
CA GLU A 234 -11.81 8.70 -19.98
C GLU A 234 -12.42 8.19 -18.68
N VAL A 235 -11.78 7.23 -18.01
CA VAL A 235 -12.30 6.65 -16.76
C VAL A 235 -12.29 7.68 -15.62
N SER A 236 -11.24 8.52 -15.53
CA SER A 236 -11.15 9.58 -14.54
C SER A 236 -12.22 10.64 -14.73
N ASN A 237 -12.40 11.12 -15.97
CA ASN A 237 -13.44 12.11 -16.28
C ASN A 237 -14.85 11.59 -15.95
N LYS A 238 -15.16 10.34 -16.31
CA LYS A 238 -16.47 9.74 -16.02
C LYS A 238 -16.69 9.49 -14.52
N ALA A 239 -15.63 9.19 -13.76
CA ALA A 239 -15.71 8.97 -12.32
C ALA A 239 -15.78 10.29 -11.51
N SER A 240 -15.27 11.41 -12.05
CA SER A 240 -15.19 12.71 -11.36
C SER A 240 -16.45 13.58 -11.51
N ASP A 241 -17.39 13.24 -12.39
CA ASP A 241 -18.61 14.01 -12.65
C ASP A 241 -19.62 13.92 -11.49
N ARG A 242 -19.36 14.71 -10.44
CA ARG A 242 -19.99 14.65 -9.10
C ARG A 242 -21.45 15.13 -9.02
N HIS A 243 -22.02 15.69 -10.09
CA HIS A 243 -23.42 16.13 -10.08
C HIS A 243 -24.41 15.08 -10.62
N ALA A 244 -23.92 14.08 -11.36
CA ALA A 244 -24.69 12.93 -11.83
C ALA A 244 -23.72 11.84 -12.31
N ALA A 245 -23.01 11.17 -11.39
CA ALA A 245 -22.03 10.14 -11.74
C ALA A 245 -22.68 9.06 -12.63
N LYS A 246 -22.47 9.16 -13.95
CA LYS A 246 -22.97 8.19 -14.95
C LYS A 246 -22.24 6.85 -14.84
N TYR A 247 -21.08 6.84 -14.17
CA TYR A 247 -20.25 5.67 -13.96
C TYR A 247 -19.88 5.56 -12.48
N SER A 248 -20.33 4.49 -11.84
CA SER A 248 -19.96 4.14 -10.46
C SER A 248 -18.94 2.99 -10.50
N PRO A 249 -17.64 3.27 -10.34
CA PRO A 249 -16.61 2.22 -10.36
C PRO A 249 -16.72 1.33 -9.11
N ASN A 250 -16.67 0.01 -9.29
CA ASN A 250 -16.52 -0.96 -8.21
C ASN A 250 -15.04 -1.20 -7.88
N LEU A 251 -14.77 -1.93 -6.80
CA LEU A 251 -13.42 -2.23 -6.31
C LEU A 251 -12.49 -2.80 -7.39
N HIS A 252 -12.95 -3.76 -8.20
CA HIS A 252 -12.12 -4.36 -9.25
C HIS A 252 -11.75 -3.36 -10.36
N HIS A 253 -12.63 -2.40 -10.70
CA HIS A 253 -12.31 -1.34 -11.65
C HIS A 253 -11.23 -0.41 -11.11
N ALA A 254 -11.34 0.00 -9.85
CA ALA A 254 -10.34 0.85 -9.23
C ALA A 254 -9.00 0.12 -9.07
N LYS A 255 -9.01 -1.16 -8.66
CA LYS A 255 -7.80 -2.00 -8.62
C LYS A 255 -7.12 -2.13 -9.98
N LEU A 256 -7.89 -2.29 -11.06
CA LEU A 256 -7.36 -2.31 -12.43
C LEU A 256 -6.61 -1.01 -12.74
N VAL A 257 -7.25 0.14 -12.50
CA VAL A 257 -6.66 1.45 -12.81
C VAL A 257 -5.40 1.70 -12.00
N VAL A 258 -5.41 1.44 -10.69
CA VAL A 258 -4.23 1.65 -9.83
C VAL A 258 -3.08 0.72 -10.24
N SER A 259 -3.38 -0.56 -10.51
CA SER A 259 -2.37 -1.55 -10.93
C SER A 259 -1.74 -1.16 -12.27
N LEU A 260 -2.56 -0.78 -13.25
CA LEU A 260 -2.06 -0.32 -14.55
C LEU A 260 -1.27 0.99 -14.43
N THR A 261 -1.65 1.89 -13.53
CA THR A 261 -0.91 3.14 -13.27
C THR A 261 0.50 2.84 -12.78
N PHE A 262 0.64 1.90 -11.86
CA PHE A 262 1.94 1.50 -11.32
C PHE A 262 2.81 0.81 -12.37
N ALA A 263 2.26 -0.16 -13.10
CA ALA A 263 2.98 -0.83 -14.18
C ALA A 263 3.42 0.15 -15.28
N PHE A 264 2.55 1.11 -15.63
CA PHE A 264 2.86 2.17 -16.58
C PHE A 264 4.04 3.03 -16.11
N CYS A 265 3.99 3.56 -14.88
CA CYS A 265 5.07 4.39 -14.36
C CYS A 265 6.41 3.64 -14.27
N GLU A 266 6.40 2.38 -13.80
CA GLU A 266 7.62 1.55 -13.72
C GLU A 266 8.28 1.42 -15.08
N PHE A 267 7.51 1.00 -16.09
CA PHE A 267 8.02 0.79 -17.45
C PHE A 267 8.64 2.06 -18.05
N LEU A 268 7.99 3.22 -17.87
CA LEU A 268 8.51 4.48 -18.41
C LEU A 268 9.85 4.88 -17.77
N ILE A 269 10.02 4.64 -16.47
CA ILE A 269 11.28 4.91 -15.76
C ILE A 269 12.37 3.95 -16.21
N GLU A 270 12.09 2.66 -16.26
CA GLU A 270 13.06 1.66 -16.72
C GLU A 270 13.55 1.98 -18.13
N SER A 271 12.63 2.34 -19.03
CA SER A 271 12.93 2.76 -20.40
C SER A 271 13.80 4.03 -20.47
N SER A 272 13.56 5.01 -19.60
CA SER A 272 14.36 6.24 -19.51
C SER A 272 15.77 5.96 -18.96
N ARG A 273 15.88 5.14 -17.91
CA ARG A 273 17.16 4.77 -17.29
C ARG A 273 18.05 3.97 -18.22
N TYR A 274 17.49 3.01 -18.96
CA TYR A 274 18.24 2.22 -19.92
C TYR A 274 18.91 3.11 -20.97
N ARG A 275 18.18 4.10 -21.51
CA ARG A 275 18.73 5.07 -22.46
C ARG A 275 19.83 5.95 -21.89
N ARG A 276 19.66 6.48 -20.68
CA ARG A 276 20.70 7.26 -20.01
C ARG A 276 21.99 6.46 -19.84
N LYS A 277 21.91 5.14 -19.59
CA LYS A 277 23.11 4.29 -19.53
C LYS A 277 23.81 4.14 -20.88
N ILE A 278 23.06 4.01 -21.98
CA ILE A 278 23.62 3.90 -23.33
C ILE A 278 24.24 5.23 -23.79
N ALA A 279 23.62 6.38 -23.49
CA ALA A 279 24.11 7.68 -23.93
C ALA A 279 25.44 8.14 -23.26
N VAL A 280 25.87 7.44 -22.21
CA VAL A 280 27.12 7.72 -21.46
C VAL A 280 28.28 6.84 -21.98
N HIS A 281 28.01 5.91 -22.90
CA HIS A 281 29.02 5.07 -23.58
C HIS A 281 29.11 5.45 -25.06
#